data_AF-A0A509ECB9-F1
#
_entry.id   AF-A0A509ECB9-F1
#
_cell.length_a   1.000
_cell.length_b   1.000
_cell.length_c   1.000
_cell.angle_alpha   90.00
_cell.angle_beta   90.00
_cell.angle_gamma   90.00
#
_symmetry.space_group_name_H-M   'P 1'
#
loop_
_entity.id
_entity.type
_entity.pdbx_description
1 polymer ?
#
loop_
_entity_poly.entity_id
_entity_poly.type
_entity_poly.pdbx_seq_one_letter_code
_entity_poly.pdbx_strand_id
1 'polypeptide(L)'
;MPYQVDPSAVAQAAVAAMMLAVPQPSQQVPPAAALDSAQGASSLYARADHTHAARVQRTVLTTASDGTAKWTFARPIAVSAGKLPPVAYMVEDTGTPVVVQVVGREMTSDGTTDTHTSVSIKAQRSRTLPATIVALSALISFDVFGGAVAGVKVNLFAGDPTQ
;
A
#
# COMPACT_ATOMS: atom_id res chain seq x y z
N MET A 1 17.16 61.97 -37.34
CA MET A 1 17.35 60.52 -37.51
C MET A 1 16.30 59.83 -36.64
N PRO A 2 15.19 59.29 -37.19
CA PRO A 2 14.23 58.55 -36.38
C PRO A 2 14.89 57.26 -35.87
N TYR A 3 14.78 57.01 -34.56
CA TYR A 3 15.25 55.79 -33.91
C TYR A 3 14.45 54.60 -34.45
N GLN A 4 15.09 53.79 -35.29
CA GLN A 4 14.49 52.62 -35.89
C GLN A 4 14.53 51.50 -34.85
N VAL A 5 13.38 51.22 -34.23
CA VAL A 5 13.25 50.12 -33.27
C VAL A 5 13.51 48.82 -34.03
N ASP A 6 14.52 48.06 -33.61
CA ASP A 6 14.86 46.79 -34.23
C ASP A 6 13.67 45.82 -34.08
N PRO A 7 13.01 45.43 -35.19
CA PRO A 7 11.86 44.54 -35.14
C PRO A 7 12.21 43.15 -34.57
N SER A 8 13.48 42.76 -34.61
CA SER A 8 13.95 41.50 -33.99
C SER A 8 13.96 41.57 -32.46
N ALA A 9 14.26 42.74 -31.88
CA ALA A 9 14.20 42.95 -30.42
C ALA A 9 12.75 42.93 -29.92
N VAL A 10 11.81 43.49 -30.69
CA VAL A 10 10.37 43.42 -30.40
C VAL A 10 9.85 41.98 -30.49
N ALA A 11 10.27 41.23 -31.52
CA ALA A 11 9.91 39.83 -31.67
C ALA A 11 10.48 38.95 -30.53
N GLN A 12 11.74 39.17 -30.12
CA GLN A 12 12.35 38.46 -29.00
C GLN A 12 11.66 38.76 -27.67
N ALA A 13 11.29 40.01 -27.42
CA ALA A 13 10.52 40.39 -26.23
C ALA A 13 9.14 39.73 -26.21
N ALA A 14 8.46 39.64 -27.36
CA ALA A 14 7.17 38.97 -27.48
C ALA A 14 7.28 37.45 -27.23
N VAL A 15 8.30 36.79 -27.78
CA VAL A 15 8.55 35.36 -27.54
C VAL A 15 8.93 35.10 -26.08
N ALA A 16 9.76 35.95 -25.46
CA ALA A 16 10.10 35.84 -24.05
C ALA A 16 8.86 36.01 -23.16
N ALA A 17 7.96 36.95 -23.47
CA ALA A 17 6.69 37.12 -22.77
C ALA A 17 5.77 35.90 -22.94
N MET A 18 5.72 35.30 -24.13
CA MET A 18 4.97 34.06 -24.37
C MET A 18 5.55 32.87 -23.58
N MET A 19 6.87 32.75 -23.49
CA MET A 19 7.52 31.70 -22.70
C MET A 19 7.28 31.84 -21.19
N LEU A 20 7.16 33.08 -20.68
CA LEU A 20 6.78 33.35 -19.28
C LEU A 20 5.30 33.03 -19.01
N ALA A 21 4.45 33.05 -20.04
CA ALA A 21 3.03 32.69 -19.94
C ALA A 21 2.77 31.18 -19.98
N VAL A 22 3.76 30.37 -20.39
CA VAL A 22 3.67 28.91 -20.30
C VAL A 22 3.75 28.51 -18.83
N PRO A 23 2.74 27.82 -18.28
CA PRO A 23 2.80 27.29 -16.91
C PRO A 23 4.08 26.48 -16.73
N GLN A 24 4.75 26.64 -15.60
CA GLN A 24 5.96 25.87 -15.29
C GLN A 24 5.57 24.49 -14.71
N PRO A 25 6.46 23.49 -14.76
CA PRO A 25 6.24 22.27 -13.99
C PRO A 25 6.40 22.53 -12.49
N SER A 26 5.75 21.71 -11.67
CA SER A 26 6.11 21.61 -10.25
C SER A 26 7.56 21.16 -10.09
N GLN A 27 8.28 21.79 -9.17
CA GLN A 27 9.59 21.32 -8.69
C GLN A 27 9.49 20.34 -7.51
N GLN A 28 8.27 20.07 -7.06
CA GLN A 28 7.97 19.10 -6.00
C GLN A 28 7.48 17.80 -6.60
N VAL A 29 8.03 16.69 -6.12
CA VAL A 29 7.58 15.34 -6.45
C VAL A 29 6.23 15.10 -5.75
N PRO A 30 5.16 14.75 -6.49
CA PRO A 30 3.89 14.38 -5.90
C PRO A 30 4.03 13.16 -4.96
N PRO A 31 3.18 13.03 -3.94
CA PRO A 31 3.13 11.81 -3.14
C PRO A 31 2.92 10.57 -4.03
N ALA A 32 3.64 9.48 -3.76
CA ALA A 32 3.60 8.26 -4.56
C ALA A 32 2.20 7.62 -4.65
N ALA A 33 1.34 7.90 -3.68
CA ALA A 33 -0.08 7.57 -3.68
C ALA A 33 -0.81 8.48 -2.68
N ALA A 34 -2.06 8.85 -2.96
CA ALA A 34 -2.95 9.42 -1.95
C ALA A 34 -4.06 8.46 -1.58
N LEU A 35 -4.58 8.65 -0.37
CA LEU A 35 -5.67 7.85 0.18
C LEU A 35 -7.02 8.16 -0.53
N ASP A 36 -7.16 9.38 -1.06
CA ASP A 36 -8.31 9.85 -1.81
C ASP A 36 -7.84 10.69 -3.02
N SER A 37 -8.62 10.68 -4.10
CA SER A 37 -8.38 11.57 -5.24
C SER A 37 -9.00 12.93 -4.94
N ALA A 38 -8.23 13.99 -5.14
CA ALA A 38 -8.72 15.35 -5.11
C ALA A 38 -8.26 16.08 -6.38
N GLN A 39 -9.07 17.02 -6.86
CA GLN A 39 -8.61 17.92 -7.90
C GLN A 39 -7.54 18.84 -7.30
N GLY A 40 -6.33 18.79 -7.86
CA GLY A 40 -5.27 19.72 -7.50
C GLY A 40 -5.66 21.17 -7.79
N ALA A 41 -5.34 22.08 -6.87
CA ALA A 41 -5.59 23.51 -6.98
C ALA A 41 -4.47 24.27 -7.73
N SER A 42 -3.38 23.57 -8.09
CA SER A 42 -2.25 24.16 -8.81
C SER A 42 -2.56 24.55 -10.26
N SER A 43 -2.08 25.73 -10.68
CA SER A 43 -2.10 26.20 -12.08
C SER A 43 -0.93 25.67 -12.93
N LEU A 44 -0.03 24.88 -12.35
CA LEU A 44 1.10 24.25 -13.04
C LEU A 44 0.60 23.11 -13.95
N TYR A 45 1.25 22.87 -15.09
CA TYR A 45 0.82 21.78 -15.99
C TYR A 45 1.17 20.39 -15.44
N ALA A 46 2.27 20.28 -14.68
CA ALA A 46 2.62 19.10 -13.89
C ALA A 46 2.47 19.47 -12.43
N ARG A 47 1.34 19.07 -11.82
CA ARG A 47 0.94 19.57 -10.51
C ARG A 47 1.61 18.82 -9.37
N ALA A 48 2.03 19.49 -8.31
CA ALA A 48 2.55 18.84 -7.10
C ALA A 48 1.47 18.07 -6.31
N ASP A 49 0.23 18.51 -6.47
CA ASP A 49 -0.94 18.09 -5.70
C ASP A 49 -1.85 17.11 -6.47
N HIS A 50 -1.46 16.70 -7.69
CA HIS A 50 -2.15 15.60 -8.34
C HIS A 50 -1.76 14.30 -7.64
N THR A 51 -2.76 13.49 -7.32
CA THR A 51 -2.55 12.21 -6.69
C THR A 51 -3.42 11.15 -7.33
N HIS A 52 -2.87 9.96 -7.47
CA HIS A 52 -3.65 8.77 -7.79
C HIS A 52 -4.19 8.21 -6.47
N ALA A 53 -5.51 7.96 -6.39
CA ALA A 53 -6.07 7.26 -5.24
C ALA A 53 -5.56 5.83 -5.25
N ALA A 54 -4.70 5.49 -4.29
CA ALA A 54 -4.51 4.11 -3.88
C ALA A 54 -5.34 3.91 -2.62
N ARG A 55 -6.53 3.33 -2.76
CA ARG A 55 -7.31 2.84 -1.60
C ARG A 55 -6.73 1.52 -1.06
N VAL A 56 -5.40 1.42 -1.03
CA VAL A 56 -4.64 0.32 -0.46
C VAL A 56 -3.75 0.90 0.63
N GLN A 57 -3.92 0.41 1.85
CA GLN A 57 -3.02 0.73 2.96
C GLN A 57 -1.88 -0.28 2.97
N ARG A 58 -0.67 0.17 3.33
CA ARG A 58 0.52 -0.67 3.43
C ARG A 58 1.22 -0.42 4.76
N THR A 59 1.75 -1.47 5.36
CA THR A 59 2.69 -1.36 6.49
C THR A 59 3.76 -2.46 6.42
N VAL A 60 4.87 -2.28 7.13
CA VAL A 60 5.84 -3.35 7.39
C VAL A 60 5.87 -3.59 8.88
N LEU A 61 5.61 -4.84 9.29
CA LEU A 61 5.66 -5.28 10.68
C LEU A 61 6.73 -6.33 10.89
N THR A 62 7.27 -6.39 12.09
CA THR A 62 8.16 -7.47 12.54
C THR A 62 7.42 -8.34 13.53
N THR A 63 7.44 -9.66 13.35
CA THR A 63 6.77 -10.59 14.27
C THR A 63 7.42 -10.65 15.65
N ALA A 64 6.59 -10.74 16.68
CA ALA A 64 7.00 -10.95 18.06
C ALA A 64 7.53 -12.37 18.28
N SER A 65 7.97 -12.68 19.51
CA SER A 65 8.55 -13.99 19.87
C SER A 65 7.62 -15.17 19.59
N ASP A 66 6.30 -14.95 19.69
CA ASP A 66 5.24 -15.92 19.41
C ASP A 66 4.84 -15.98 17.92
N GLY A 67 5.59 -15.30 17.05
CA GLY A 67 5.36 -15.23 15.62
C GLY A 67 4.17 -14.38 15.20
N THR A 68 3.53 -13.67 16.13
CA THR A 68 2.39 -12.82 15.81
C THR A 68 2.81 -11.38 15.52
N ALA A 69 1.98 -10.67 14.76
CA ALA A 69 2.06 -9.22 14.63
C ALA A 69 0.65 -8.66 14.45
N LYS A 70 0.39 -7.47 15.00
CA LYS A 70 -0.89 -6.77 14.85
C LYS A 70 -0.69 -5.50 14.03
N TRP A 71 -1.50 -5.34 13.00
CA TRP A 71 -1.59 -4.12 12.23
C TRP A 71 -2.90 -3.39 12.55
N THR A 72 -2.79 -2.21 13.16
CA THR A 72 -3.90 -1.26 13.23
C THR A 72 -3.94 -0.45 11.95
N PHE A 73 -5.08 -0.46 11.26
CA PHE A 73 -5.24 0.34 10.05
C PHE A 73 -5.20 1.83 10.38
N ALA A 74 -4.50 2.61 9.58
CA ALA A 74 -4.45 4.07 9.75
C ALA A 74 -5.84 4.69 9.51
N ARG A 75 -6.64 4.04 8.65
CA ARG A 75 -8.06 4.32 8.43
C ARG A 75 -8.86 3.02 8.51
N PRO A 76 -9.96 2.97 9.28
CA PRO A 76 -10.84 1.81 9.28
C PRO A 76 -11.36 1.51 7.86
N ILE A 77 -11.47 0.22 7.52
CA ILE A 77 -11.97 -0.22 6.21
C ILE A 77 -13.41 -0.68 6.39
N ALA A 78 -14.34 0.04 5.75
CA ALA A 78 -15.75 -0.27 5.76
C ALA A 78 -16.11 -1.17 4.58
N VAL A 79 -16.81 -2.27 4.84
CA VAL A 79 -17.24 -3.25 3.83
C VAL A 79 -18.67 -3.66 4.12
N SER A 80 -19.41 -4.16 3.12
CA SER A 80 -20.76 -4.71 3.38
C SER A 80 -20.70 -5.80 4.44
N ALA A 81 -21.72 -5.87 5.30
CA ALA A 81 -21.78 -6.84 6.38
C ALA A 81 -21.51 -8.28 5.90
N GLY A 82 -20.67 -9.01 6.63
CA GLY A 82 -20.20 -10.35 6.30
C GLY A 82 -19.10 -10.42 5.24
N LYS A 83 -18.62 -9.28 4.73
CA LYS A 83 -17.45 -9.21 3.85
C LYS A 83 -16.19 -8.88 4.64
N LEU A 84 -15.03 -9.17 4.05
CA LEU A 84 -13.73 -8.90 4.64
C LEU A 84 -12.90 -8.06 3.68
N PRO A 85 -12.08 -7.11 4.17
CA PRO A 85 -11.14 -6.41 3.33
C PRO A 85 -10.07 -7.41 2.82
N PRO A 86 -9.74 -7.37 1.52
CA PRO A 86 -8.67 -8.17 0.96
C PRO A 86 -7.35 -7.77 1.61
N VAL A 87 -6.65 -8.76 2.17
CA VAL A 87 -5.33 -8.59 2.79
C VAL A 87 -4.33 -9.44 2.03
N ALA A 88 -3.24 -8.83 1.59
CA ALA A 88 -2.11 -9.50 0.97
C ALA A 88 -0.84 -9.25 1.80
N TYR A 89 0.15 -10.11 1.63
CA TYR A 89 1.42 -9.99 2.33
C TYR A 89 2.59 -10.37 1.43
N MET A 90 3.75 -9.82 1.75
CA MET A 90 5.05 -10.23 1.24
C MET A 90 5.97 -10.43 2.45
N VAL A 91 6.61 -11.59 2.52
CA VAL A 91 7.63 -11.87 3.54
C VAL A 91 8.96 -11.30 3.09
N GLU A 92 9.58 -10.47 3.93
CA GLU A 92 10.89 -9.87 3.70
C GLU A 92 11.99 -10.63 4.50
N ASP A 93 11.95 -11.97 4.46
CA ASP A 93 12.95 -12.88 5.02
C ASP A 93 13.63 -13.61 3.86
N THR A 94 14.96 -13.65 3.86
CA THR A 94 15.78 -14.31 2.82
C THR A 94 16.18 -15.74 3.21
N GLY A 95 15.75 -16.21 4.40
CA GLY A 95 16.06 -17.53 4.92
C GLY A 95 15.08 -18.63 4.48
N THR A 96 14.63 -19.42 5.45
CA THR A 96 13.69 -20.54 5.21
C THR A 96 12.28 -20.02 4.89
N PRO A 97 11.50 -20.73 4.05
CA PRO A 97 10.17 -20.28 3.67
C PRO A 97 9.27 -20.05 4.89
N VAL A 98 8.61 -18.89 4.92
CA VAL A 98 7.65 -18.52 5.95
C VAL A 98 6.27 -18.37 5.31
N VAL A 99 5.27 -18.91 5.98
CA VAL A 99 3.86 -18.73 5.64
C VAL A 99 3.26 -17.79 6.67
N VAL A 100 2.48 -16.83 6.18
CA VAL A 100 1.75 -15.88 7.04
C VAL A 100 0.26 -16.16 6.91
N GLN A 101 -0.41 -16.25 8.05
CA GLN A 101 -1.84 -16.42 8.15
C GLN A 101 -2.47 -15.25 8.89
N VAL A 102 -3.65 -14.83 8.47
CA VAL A 102 -4.50 -13.92 9.26
C VAL A 102 -5.17 -14.74 10.35
N VAL A 103 -4.93 -14.39 11.62
CA VAL A 103 -5.43 -15.12 12.79
C VAL A 103 -6.47 -14.35 13.59
N GLY A 104 -6.64 -13.06 13.31
CA GLY A 104 -7.66 -12.24 13.98
C GLY A 104 -7.95 -10.96 13.21
N ARG A 105 -9.16 -10.44 13.40
CA ARG A 105 -9.62 -9.15 12.85
C ARG A 105 -10.45 -8.46 13.92
N GLU A 106 -10.22 -7.16 14.11
CA GLU A 106 -11.08 -6.34 14.95
C GLU A 106 -12.00 -5.53 14.05
N MET A 107 -13.30 -5.60 14.33
CA MET A 107 -14.31 -4.88 13.59
C MET A 107 -15.51 -4.52 14.48
N THR A 108 -16.21 -3.46 14.11
CA THR A 108 -17.58 -3.17 14.57
C THR A 108 -18.54 -3.43 13.41
N SER A 109 -19.80 -3.79 13.72
CA SER A 109 -20.85 -3.97 12.72
C SER A 109 -22.08 -3.18 13.13
N ASP A 110 -22.70 -2.48 12.19
CA ASP A 110 -24.03 -1.87 12.36
C ASP A 110 -25.16 -2.73 11.78
N GLY A 111 -24.84 -3.95 11.30
CA GLY A 111 -25.76 -4.87 10.62
C GLY A 111 -25.84 -4.68 9.10
N THR A 112 -25.32 -3.58 8.56
CA THR A 112 -25.23 -3.29 7.12
C THR A 112 -23.80 -3.15 6.64
N THR A 113 -22.94 -2.61 7.49
CA THR A 113 -21.53 -2.30 7.23
C THR A 113 -20.68 -2.84 8.37
N ASP A 114 -19.64 -3.57 8.01
CA ASP A 114 -18.57 -4.01 8.90
C ASP A 114 -17.39 -3.05 8.77
N THR A 115 -17.00 -2.41 9.88
CA THR A 115 -15.88 -1.48 9.94
C THR A 115 -14.68 -2.16 10.60
N HIS A 116 -13.70 -2.55 9.80
CA HIS A 116 -12.49 -3.24 10.26
C HIS A 116 -11.43 -2.22 10.69
N THR A 117 -10.88 -2.37 11.90
CA THR A 117 -9.90 -1.43 12.49
C THR A 117 -8.50 -2.04 12.62
N SER A 118 -8.38 -3.36 12.70
CA SER A 118 -7.09 -4.02 12.75
C SER A 118 -7.13 -5.46 12.23
N VAL A 119 -5.94 -5.97 11.88
CA VAL A 119 -5.71 -7.38 11.52
C VAL A 119 -4.51 -7.91 12.29
N SER A 120 -4.65 -9.13 12.83
CA SER A 120 -3.58 -9.87 13.47
C SER A 120 -3.12 -11.00 12.55
N ILE A 121 -1.81 -11.13 12.37
CA ILE A 121 -1.19 -12.18 11.59
C ILE A 121 -0.34 -13.09 12.47
N LYS A 122 -0.08 -14.30 11.97
CA LYS A 122 0.89 -15.24 12.52
C LYS A 122 1.80 -15.76 11.41
N ALA A 123 3.11 -15.65 11.62
CA ALA A 123 4.13 -16.22 10.76
C ALA A 123 4.58 -17.58 11.31
N GLN A 124 4.69 -18.55 10.42
CA GLN A 124 5.17 -19.90 10.72
C GLN A 124 6.17 -20.33 9.65
N ARG A 125 7.28 -20.97 10.06
CA ARG A 125 8.23 -21.53 9.09
C ARG A 125 7.65 -22.79 8.47
N SER A 126 7.69 -22.90 7.15
CA SER A 126 7.38 -24.16 6.47
C SER A 126 8.44 -25.21 6.83
N ARG A 127 8.03 -26.47 6.98
CA ARG A 127 8.94 -27.60 7.18
C ARG A 127 8.75 -28.59 6.04
N THR A 128 9.85 -29.06 5.47
CA THR A 128 9.83 -30.23 4.57
C THR A 128 9.62 -31.49 5.40
N LEU A 129 8.50 -32.18 5.21
CA LEU A 129 8.27 -33.49 5.81
C LEU A 129 8.92 -34.58 4.94
N PRO A 130 9.68 -35.51 5.53
CA PRO A 130 10.12 -36.72 4.84
C PRO A 130 8.91 -37.50 4.32
N ALA A 131 8.96 -37.98 3.08
CA ALA A 131 7.84 -38.66 2.41
C ALA A 131 7.28 -39.87 3.19
N THR A 132 8.10 -40.53 4.01
CA THR A 132 7.70 -41.63 4.90
C THR A 132 6.77 -41.19 6.04
N ILE A 133 6.87 -39.95 6.52
CA ILE A 133 5.94 -39.40 7.53
C ILE A 133 4.59 -39.06 6.89
N VAL A 134 4.57 -38.61 5.63
CA VAL A 134 3.32 -38.29 4.89
C VAL A 134 2.44 -39.54 4.70
N ALA A 135 3.04 -40.73 4.54
CA ALA A 135 2.32 -41.99 4.42
C ALA A 135 1.72 -42.48 5.76
N LEU A 136 2.40 -42.26 6.90
CA LEU A 136 1.85 -42.55 8.22
C LEU A 136 0.84 -41.48 8.70
N SER A 137 0.96 -40.25 8.20
CA SER A 137 0.16 -39.10 8.65
C SER A 137 -1.24 -39.02 8.02
N ALA A 138 -1.59 -39.93 7.09
CA ALA A 138 -2.97 -40.15 6.68
C ALA A 138 -3.86 -40.73 7.80
N LEU A 139 -3.27 -41.20 8.92
CA LEU A 139 -3.99 -41.75 10.08
C LEU A 139 -4.21 -40.74 11.23
N ILE A 140 -3.53 -39.58 11.24
CA ILE A 140 -3.52 -38.65 12.39
C ILE A 140 -3.41 -37.20 11.88
N SER A 141 -4.29 -36.30 12.30
CA SER A 141 -4.23 -34.86 11.96
C SER A 141 -2.85 -34.28 12.31
N PHE A 142 -2.16 -33.70 11.34
CA PHE A 142 -0.88 -33.02 11.55
C PHE A 142 -0.90 -31.59 11.01
N ASP A 143 -0.16 -30.71 11.66
CA ASP A 143 0.13 -29.35 11.18
C ASP A 143 1.39 -29.39 10.31
N VAL A 144 1.27 -28.93 9.06
CA VAL A 144 2.35 -28.89 8.06
C VAL A 144 3.22 -27.64 8.24
N PHE A 145 2.75 -26.68 9.02
CA PHE A 145 3.48 -25.46 9.35
C PHE A 145 4.28 -25.69 10.63
N GLY A 146 5.54 -25.27 10.61
CA GLY A 146 6.39 -25.28 11.79
C GLY A 146 5.89 -24.35 12.90
N GLY A 147 6.59 -24.39 14.03
CA GLY A 147 6.35 -23.47 15.13
C GLY A 147 6.43 -22.00 14.72
N ALA A 148 5.84 -21.15 15.54
CA ALA A 148 5.91 -19.69 15.41
C ALA A 148 7.34 -19.19 15.18
N VAL A 149 7.47 -18.14 14.36
CA VAL A 149 8.78 -17.55 14.05
C VAL A 149 8.83 -16.05 14.35
N ALA A 150 9.78 -15.70 15.21
CA ALA A 150 10.06 -14.33 15.62
C ALA A 150 10.94 -13.57 14.63
N GLY A 151 10.83 -12.24 14.63
CA GLY A 151 11.73 -11.37 13.87
C GLY A 151 11.51 -11.37 12.36
N VAL A 152 10.42 -11.99 11.87
CA VAL A 152 10.09 -11.98 10.44
C VAL A 152 9.49 -10.64 10.09
N LYS A 153 10.10 -9.96 9.10
CA LYS A 153 9.51 -8.76 8.50
C LYS A 153 8.45 -9.17 7.48
N VAL A 154 7.25 -8.62 7.65
CA VAL A 154 6.10 -8.87 6.77
C VAL A 154 5.56 -7.54 6.30
N ASN A 155 5.57 -7.36 4.99
CA ASN A 155 5.01 -6.22 4.30
C ASN A 155 3.55 -6.53 3.95
N LEU A 156 2.63 -5.85 4.62
CA LEU A 156 1.19 -6.09 4.56
C LEU A 156 0.50 -5.03 3.73
N PHE A 157 -0.52 -5.46 2.99
CA PHE A 157 -1.36 -4.63 2.14
C PHE A 157 -2.82 -4.94 2.45
N ALA A 158 -3.66 -3.91 2.58
CA ALA A 158 -5.11 -4.06 2.71
C ALA A 158 -5.83 -3.12 1.75
N GLY A 159 -6.71 -3.68 0.91
CA GLY A 159 -7.52 -2.92 -0.04
C GLY A 159 -8.91 -2.58 0.53
N ASP A 160 -9.44 -1.44 0.11
CA ASP A 160 -10.84 -1.05 0.29
C ASP A 160 -11.69 -1.69 -0.83
N PRO A 161 -12.59 -2.66 -0.55
CA PRO A 161 -13.22 -3.50 -1.56
C PRO A 161 -14.43 -2.86 -2.26
N THR A 162 -14.71 -1.57 -2.06
CA THR A 162 -15.87 -0.87 -2.62
C THR A 162 -15.72 -0.45 -4.10
N GLN A 163 -15.06 -1.28 -4.91
CA GLN A 163 -15.03 -1.18 -6.38
C GLN A 163 -15.33 -2.52 -7.05
#